data_AF-A0A1D7UV34-F1
#
_entry.id   AF-A0A1D7UV34-F1
#
_cell.length_a   1.000
_cell.length_b   1.000
_cell.length_c   1.000
_cell.angle_alpha   90.00
_cell.angle_beta   90.00
_cell.angle_gamma   90.00
#
_symmetry.space_group_name_H-M   'P 1'
#
loop_
_entity.id
_entity.type
_entity.pdbx_description
1 polymer ?
#
loop_
_entity_poly.entity_id
_entity_poly.type
_entity_poly.pdbx_seq_one_letter_code
_entity_poly.pdbx_strand_id
1 'polypeptide(L)'
;MNYIIEKESSKVVWINSDSQRLSGKDVWYQFDPDQHEIVYAVNYNPQIQDIFQAPIVEGVAKNFQPKSVYRKTTGQERVLHDWNDDIDSENETEERPLHDGEGNQIPHQIYTNSGWKLDLDQKRKETIDRVNRICETKIVASLTSGALGSLHLYSFDRDDQLNLLGAASLETNVYFKCKDLSAMEDLSAMEDLSAMEDLSAMEDLSAMEDLSAMEDLRVHTPSQIRQVLADGMNRKVYLLQKVREFKAKMNAVTSIEELQEIDINSGWD
;
A
#
# COMPACT_ATOMS: atom_id res chain seq x y z
N MET A 1 -30.26 -30.66 -15.89
CA MET A 1 -30.90 -30.33 -17.17
C MET A 1 -30.35 -31.25 -18.25
N ASN A 2 -31.14 -31.52 -19.27
CA ASN A 2 -30.73 -32.28 -20.45
C ASN A 2 -30.56 -31.32 -21.62
N TYR A 3 -29.54 -31.58 -22.42
CA TYR A 3 -29.18 -30.79 -23.60
C TYR A 3 -29.17 -31.72 -24.80
N ILE A 4 -29.59 -31.21 -25.95
CA ILE A 4 -29.30 -31.82 -27.24
C ILE A 4 -28.26 -30.94 -27.91
N ILE A 5 -27.13 -31.56 -28.24
CA ILE A 5 -26.02 -30.92 -28.92
C ILE A 5 -25.88 -31.49 -30.32
N GLU A 6 -25.56 -30.64 -31.29
CA GLU A 6 -25.15 -31.07 -32.63
C GLU A 6 -23.71 -31.58 -32.57
N LYS A 7 -23.45 -32.81 -33.03
CA LYS A 7 -22.13 -33.46 -32.89
C LYS A 7 -21.03 -32.76 -33.66
N GLU A 8 -21.34 -32.19 -34.83
CA GLU A 8 -20.33 -31.54 -35.68
C GLU A 8 -19.87 -30.20 -35.12
N SER A 9 -20.80 -29.39 -34.59
CA SER A 9 -20.51 -28.03 -34.13
C SER A 9 -20.41 -27.89 -32.62
N SER A 10 -20.82 -28.92 -31.87
CA SER A 10 -21.04 -28.89 -30.42
C SER A 10 -22.06 -27.83 -29.97
N LYS A 11 -22.88 -27.28 -30.87
CA LYS A 11 -23.88 -26.28 -30.51
C LYS A 11 -25.06 -26.90 -29.78
N VAL A 12 -25.55 -26.20 -28.75
CA VAL A 12 -26.80 -26.54 -28.09
C VAL A 12 -27.97 -26.21 -29.01
N VAL A 13 -28.70 -27.22 -29.46
CA VAL A 13 -29.88 -27.06 -30.31
C VAL A 13 -31.19 -27.15 -29.53
N TRP A 14 -31.16 -27.76 -28.34
CA TRP A 14 -32.33 -27.86 -27.49
C TRP A 14 -31.96 -28.07 -26.01
N ILE A 15 -32.81 -27.58 -25.11
CA ILE A 15 -32.63 -27.65 -23.65
C ILE A 15 -33.93 -28.18 -23.03
N ASN A 16 -33.79 -29.07 -22.06
CA ASN A 16 -34.87 -29.54 -21.21
C ASN A 16 -34.49 -29.47 -19.74
N SER A 17 -35.32 -28.78 -18.97
CA SER A 17 -35.11 -28.55 -17.54
C SER A 17 -35.42 -29.75 -16.65
N ASP A 18 -35.81 -30.91 -17.21
CA ASP A 18 -36.01 -32.15 -16.45
C ASP A 18 -34.75 -32.51 -15.65
N SER A 19 -34.98 -32.86 -14.39
CA SER A 19 -33.97 -33.30 -13.44
C SER A 19 -33.51 -34.72 -13.69
N GLN A 20 -34.32 -35.56 -14.33
CA GLN A 20 -33.96 -36.93 -14.68
C GLN A 20 -33.19 -36.97 -15.99
N ARG A 21 -32.24 -37.90 -16.09
CA ARG A 21 -31.47 -38.13 -17.30
C ARG A 21 -32.38 -38.70 -18.39
N LEU A 22 -32.44 -38.02 -19.52
CA LEU A 22 -33.20 -38.45 -20.70
C LEU A 22 -32.31 -39.30 -21.61
N SER A 23 -32.92 -40.23 -22.33
CA SER A 23 -32.24 -41.07 -23.32
C SER A 23 -33.24 -41.59 -24.36
N GLY A 24 -32.73 -41.99 -25.52
CA GLY A 24 -33.54 -42.53 -26.62
C GLY A 24 -34.05 -41.47 -27.59
N LYS A 25 -34.70 -41.92 -28.67
CA LYS A 25 -35.11 -41.05 -29.80
C LYS A 25 -36.36 -40.22 -29.53
N ASP A 26 -37.14 -40.59 -28.52
CA ASP A 26 -38.42 -39.94 -28.21
C ASP A 26 -38.26 -38.65 -27.37
N VAL A 27 -37.03 -38.25 -27.08
CA VAL A 27 -36.71 -37.11 -26.20
C VAL A 27 -37.02 -35.77 -26.86
N TRP A 28 -36.89 -35.68 -28.18
CA TRP A 28 -37.20 -34.48 -28.97
C TRP A 28 -37.61 -34.89 -30.37
N TYR A 29 -38.68 -34.30 -30.91
CA TYR A 29 -39.26 -34.76 -32.17
C TYR A 29 -38.36 -34.58 -33.40
N GLN A 30 -37.35 -33.70 -33.33
CA GLN A 30 -36.34 -33.52 -34.39
C GLN A 30 -35.02 -34.25 -34.07
N PHE A 31 -34.99 -35.08 -33.03
CA PHE A 31 -33.77 -35.78 -32.64
C PHE A 31 -33.35 -36.79 -33.72
N ASP A 32 -32.18 -36.54 -34.27
CA ASP A 32 -31.46 -37.45 -35.15
C ASP A 32 -30.23 -38.01 -34.40
N PRO A 33 -30.17 -39.32 -34.09
CA PRO A 33 -29.04 -39.91 -33.38
C PRO A 33 -27.72 -39.86 -34.16
N ASP A 34 -27.74 -39.66 -35.48
CA ASP A 34 -26.53 -39.56 -36.28
C ASP A 34 -25.92 -38.15 -36.12
N GLN A 35 -26.77 -37.12 -36.04
CA GLN A 35 -26.37 -35.71 -35.94
C GLN A 35 -26.29 -35.17 -34.51
N HIS A 36 -27.01 -35.77 -33.56
CA HIS A 36 -27.21 -35.22 -32.23
C HIS A 36 -26.76 -36.16 -31.10
N GLU A 37 -26.38 -35.56 -29.98
CA GLU A 37 -26.09 -36.24 -28.72
C GLU A 37 -26.94 -35.64 -27.59
N ILE A 38 -27.41 -36.50 -26.68
CA ILE A 38 -28.14 -36.10 -25.47
C ILE A 38 -27.16 -36.06 -24.31
N VAL A 39 -27.04 -34.91 -23.67
CA VAL A 39 -26.10 -34.68 -22.57
C VAL A 39 -26.87 -34.25 -21.33
N TYR A 40 -26.59 -34.88 -20.20
CA TYR A 40 -27.09 -34.44 -18.90
C TYR A 40 -26.04 -33.59 -18.18
N ALA A 41 -26.44 -32.42 -17.67
CA ALA A 41 -25.57 -31.58 -16.83
C ALA A 41 -26.30 -31.08 -15.58
N VAL A 42 -25.57 -31.00 -14.47
CA VAL A 42 -26.11 -30.57 -13.16
C VAL A 42 -25.81 -29.10 -12.90
N ASN A 43 -24.54 -28.71 -12.97
CA ASN A 43 -24.05 -27.36 -12.66
C ASN A 43 -23.44 -26.68 -13.91
N TYR A 44 -24.11 -26.79 -15.05
CA TYR A 44 -23.72 -26.15 -16.29
C TYR A 44 -24.98 -25.78 -17.08
N ASN A 45 -25.08 -24.51 -17.50
CA ASN A 45 -26.29 -23.94 -18.09
C ASN A 45 -26.01 -23.13 -19.38
N PRO A 46 -25.44 -23.76 -20.43
CA PRO A 46 -25.31 -23.11 -21.73
C PRO A 46 -26.68 -22.85 -22.35
N GLN A 47 -26.79 -21.78 -23.13
CA GLN A 47 -28.01 -21.39 -23.81
C GLN A 47 -28.07 -21.99 -25.22
N ILE A 48 -29.24 -21.93 -25.86
CA ILE A 48 -29.41 -22.39 -27.24
C ILE A 48 -28.48 -21.57 -28.15
N GLN A 49 -27.81 -22.24 -29.09
CA GLN A 49 -26.72 -21.75 -29.95
C GLN A 49 -25.34 -21.59 -29.29
N ASP A 50 -25.22 -21.66 -27.97
CA ASP A 50 -23.90 -21.71 -27.33
C ASP A 50 -23.15 -22.97 -27.74
N ILE A 51 -21.82 -22.88 -27.77
CA ILE A 51 -20.95 -24.04 -27.91
C ILE A 51 -20.92 -24.76 -26.56
N PHE A 52 -21.22 -26.05 -26.54
CA PHE A 52 -21.17 -26.87 -25.33
C PHE A 52 -19.73 -27.20 -24.99
N GLN A 53 -19.13 -26.43 -24.09
CA GLN A 53 -17.70 -26.48 -23.77
C GLN A 53 -17.31 -27.66 -22.85
N ALA A 54 -18.25 -28.15 -22.03
CA ALA A 54 -17.96 -29.13 -21.00
C ALA A 54 -17.61 -30.51 -21.60
N PRO A 55 -16.51 -31.17 -21.15
CA PRO A 55 -16.21 -32.53 -21.55
C PRO A 55 -17.33 -33.50 -21.16
N ILE A 56 -17.71 -34.37 -22.10
CA ILE A 56 -18.80 -35.33 -21.91
C ILE A 56 -18.21 -36.71 -21.64
N VAL A 57 -18.66 -37.37 -20.57
CA VAL A 57 -18.31 -38.75 -20.24
C VAL A 57 -19.60 -39.54 -20.06
N GLU A 58 -19.79 -40.56 -20.91
CA GLU A 58 -20.97 -41.42 -20.89
C GLU A 58 -22.29 -40.62 -20.90
N GLY A 59 -22.38 -39.57 -21.75
CA GLY A 59 -23.55 -38.69 -21.89
C GLY A 59 -23.82 -37.77 -20.68
N VAL A 60 -22.83 -37.58 -19.80
CA VAL A 60 -22.89 -36.64 -18.68
C VAL A 60 -21.77 -35.61 -18.80
N ALA A 61 -22.11 -34.34 -18.69
CA ALA A 61 -21.13 -33.26 -18.68
C ALA A 61 -20.34 -33.28 -17.37
N LYS A 62 -19.01 -33.18 -17.45
CA LYS A 62 -18.17 -32.98 -16.27
C LYS A 62 -18.49 -31.62 -15.63
N ASN A 63 -18.57 -31.61 -14.30
CA ASN A 63 -18.69 -30.38 -13.55
C ASN A 63 -17.43 -29.52 -13.71
N PHE A 64 -17.64 -28.22 -13.90
CA PHE A 64 -16.54 -27.25 -13.88
C PHE A 64 -15.88 -27.25 -12.50
N GLN A 65 -14.55 -27.15 -12.48
CA GLN A 65 -13.80 -26.91 -11.24
C GLN A 65 -13.45 -25.44 -11.20
N PRO A 66 -13.89 -24.68 -10.18
CA PRO A 66 -13.61 -23.25 -10.10
C PRO A 66 -12.11 -22.97 -10.24
N LYS A 67 -11.77 -21.94 -11.02
CA LYS A 67 -10.38 -21.54 -11.27
C LYS A 67 -10.21 -20.07 -10.97
N SER A 68 -9.19 -19.74 -10.19
CA SER A 68 -8.81 -18.36 -9.95
C SER A 68 -8.06 -17.80 -11.15
N VAL A 69 -8.42 -16.58 -11.54
CA VAL A 69 -7.67 -15.76 -12.49
C VAL A 69 -7.39 -14.41 -11.85
N TYR A 70 -6.29 -13.79 -12.25
CA TYR A 70 -5.75 -12.60 -11.61
C TYR A 70 -5.53 -11.50 -12.64
N ARG A 71 -5.99 -10.29 -12.34
CA ARG A 71 -5.76 -9.12 -13.18
C ARG A 71 -4.27 -8.78 -13.22
N LYS A 72 -3.63 -8.86 -14.38
CA LYS A 72 -2.18 -8.69 -14.62
C LYS A 72 -1.56 -7.40 -14.07
N THR A 73 -2.36 -6.35 -13.89
CA THR A 73 -1.89 -5.04 -13.42
C THR A 73 -2.02 -4.81 -11.91
N THR A 74 -2.84 -5.61 -11.23
CA THR A 74 -3.16 -5.39 -9.80
C THR A 74 -3.03 -6.65 -8.95
N GLY A 75 -3.01 -7.83 -9.57
CA GLY A 75 -3.12 -9.12 -8.90
C GLY A 75 -4.52 -9.42 -8.34
N GLN A 76 -5.52 -8.56 -8.61
CA GLN A 76 -6.89 -8.79 -8.11
C GLN A 76 -7.43 -10.12 -8.63
N GLU A 77 -7.86 -10.97 -7.71
CA GLU A 77 -8.45 -12.27 -7.99
C GLU A 77 -9.92 -12.15 -8.39
N ARG A 78 -10.32 -12.94 -9.39
CA ARG A 78 -11.70 -13.40 -9.57
C ARG A 78 -11.70 -14.89 -9.83
N VAL A 79 -12.87 -15.51 -9.72
CA VAL A 79 -13.04 -16.95 -9.93
C VAL A 79 -13.90 -17.17 -11.17
N LEU A 80 -13.41 -18.02 -12.09
CA LEU A 80 -14.23 -18.65 -13.11
C LEU A 80 -15.06 -19.73 -12.40
N HIS A 81 -16.37 -19.72 -12.60
CA HIS A 81 -17.34 -20.60 -11.94
C HIS A 81 -17.94 -21.64 -12.88
N ASP A 82 -17.96 -21.39 -14.19
CA ASP A 82 -18.50 -22.33 -15.16
C ASP A 82 -17.70 -22.39 -16.48
N TRP A 83 -18.10 -23.31 -17.37
CA TRP A 83 -17.41 -23.55 -18.65
C TRP A 83 -17.61 -22.43 -19.69
N ASN A 84 -18.53 -21.49 -19.47
CA ASN A 84 -18.74 -20.32 -20.31
C ASN A 84 -17.98 -19.08 -19.76
N ASP A 85 -17.38 -19.17 -18.58
CA ASP A 85 -16.50 -18.13 -18.07
C ASP A 85 -15.13 -18.19 -18.77
N ASP A 86 -14.86 -17.20 -19.61
CA ASP A 86 -13.57 -17.06 -20.28
C ASP A 86 -12.60 -16.18 -19.49
N ILE A 87 -11.32 -16.54 -19.57
CA ILE A 87 -10.23 -15.67 -19.14
C ILE A 87 -10.03 -14.54 -20.15
N ASP A 88 -9.94 -13.30 -19.68
CA ASP A 88 -9.48 -12.20 -20.53
C ASP A 88 -7.96 -12.32 -20.69
N SER A 89 -7.53 -13.08 -21.68
CA SER A 89 -6.09 -13.35 -21.90
C SER A 89 -5.24 -12.09 -22.13
N GLU A 90 -5.85 -10.95 -22.48
CA GLU A 90 -5.15 -9.68 -22.58
C GLU A 90 -4.82 -9.15 -21.17
N ASN A 91 -5.79 -9.16 -20.26
CA ASN A 91 -5.71 -8.50 -18.95
C ASN A 91 -5.54 -9.43 -17.74
N GLU A 92 -5.65 -10.75 -17.90
CA GLU A 92 -5.70 -11.73 -16.82
C GLU A 92 -4.73 -12.90 -17.02
N THR A 93 -4.31 -13.51 -15.91
CA THR A 93 -3.47 -14.71 -15.88
C THR A 93 -3.99 -15.71 -14.86
N GLU A 94 -3.77 -17.00 -15.09
CA GLU A 94 -4.01 -18.05 -14.08
C GLU A 94 -2.87 -18.10 -13.05
N GLU A 95 -1.74 -17.45 -13.31
CA GLU A 95 -0.61 -17.43 -12.38
C GLU A 95 -0.89 -16.57 -11.16
N ARG A 96 -0.76 -17.17 -9.99
CA ARG A 96 -0.98 -16.48 -8.70
C ARG A 96 0.07 -15.37 -8.48
N PRO A 97 -0.34 -14.17 -8.03
CA PRO A 97 0.56 -13.09 -7.66
C PRO A 97 1.58 -13.49 -6.58
N LEU A 98 2.65 -12.72 -6.46
CA LEU A 98 3.64 -12.85 -5.40
C LEU A 98 3.00 -12.51 -4.04
N HIS A 99 3.29 -13.32 -3.03
CA HIS A 99 2.87 -13.11 -1.65
C HIS A 99 4.10 -13.07 -0.73
N ASP A 100 4.00 -12.35 0.39
CA ASP A 100 5.03 -12.32 1.41
C ASP A 100 5.04 -13.61 2.27
N GLY A 101 5.94 -13.67 3.25
CA GLY A 101 6.05 -14.82 4.16
C GLY A 101 4.84 -15.02 5.08
N GLU A 102 3.96 -14.02 5.19
CA GLU A 102 2.71 -14.08 5.97
C GLU A 102 1.50 -14.47 5.09
N GLY A 103 1.71 -14.59 3.78
CA GLY A 103 0.67 -14.93 2.82
C GLY A 103 -0.16 -13.74 2.36
N ASN A 104 0.28 -12.51 2.59
CA ASN A 104 -0.35 -11.31 2.03
C ASN A 104 0.20 -11.03 0.63
N GLN A 105 -0.65 -10.55 -0.28
CA GLN A 105 -0.21 -10.19 -1.63
C GLN A 105 0.77 -9.01 -1.57
N ILE A 106 1.92 -9.14 -2.23
CA ILE A 106 2.90 -8.05 -2.29
C ILE A 106 2.34 -6.92 -3.16
N PRO A 107 2.26 -5.66 -2.68
CA PRO A 107 1.70 -4.57 -3.47
C PRO A 107 2.65 -4.13 -4.60
N HIS A 108 2.09 -3.49 -5.62
CA HIS A 108 2.82 -2.95 -6.78
C HIS A 108 3.58 -4.01 -7.57
N GLN A 109 2.87 -5.05 -8.00
CA GLN A 109 3.40 -6.08 -8.90
C GLN A 109 2.64 -6.07 -10.23
N ILE A 110 3.36 -6.40 -11.29
CA ILE A 110 2.86 -6.50 -12.66
C ILE A 110 3.21 -7.87 -13.23
N TYR A 111 2.31 -8.42 -14.03
CA TYR A 111 2.55 -9.67 -14.74
C TYR A 111 3.26 -9.41 -16.08
N THR A 112 4.29 -10.21 -16.36
CA THR A 112 5.08 -10.16 -17.59
C THR A 112 5.17 -11.54 -18.23
N ASN A 113 5.79 -11.63 -19.41
CA ASN A 113 6.04 -12.92 -20.07
C ASN A 113 6.93 -13.87 -19.25
N SER A 114 7.60 -13.37 -18.20
CA SER A 114 8.43 -14.17 -17.29
C SER A 114 7.78 -14.35 -15.91
N GLY A 115 6.47 -14.07 -15.79
CA GLY A 115 5.72 -14.13 -14.53
C GLY A 115 5.58 -12.78 -13.84
N TRP A 116 5.13 -12.83 -12.59
CA TRP A 116 4.96 -11.66 -11.73
C TRP A 116 6.29 -11.06 -11.31
N LYS A 117 6.40 -9.74 -11.38
CA LYS A 117 7.52 -8.97 -10.84
C LYS A 117 7.03 -7.69 -10.20
N LEU A 118 7.84 -7.10 -9.33
CA LEU A 118 7.53 -5.81 -8.73
C LEU A 118 7.69 -4.67 -9.76
N ASP A 119 6.76 -3.74 -9.72
CA ASP A 119 6.75 -2.52 -10.51
C ASP A 119 7.69 -1.50 -9.87
N LEU A 120 8.88 -1.37 -10.43
CA LEU A 120 9.91 -0.46 -9.97
C LEU A 120 9.44 1.00 -9.98
N ASP A 121 8.66 1.41 -10.97
CA ASP A 121 8.23 2.81 -11.09
C ASP A 121 7.22 3.15 -9.99
N GLN A 122 6.27 2.24 -9.73
CA GLN A 122 5.33 2.40 -8.62
C GLN A 122 6.03 2.35 -7.26
N LYS A 123 6.97 1.42 -7.06
CA LYS A 123 7.75 1.34 -5.81
C LYS A 123 8.63 2.56 -5.60
N ARG A 124 9.23 3.11 -6.66
CA ARG A 124 9.98 4.37 -6.61
C ARG A 124 9.08 5.53 -6.19
N LYS A 125 7.89 5.63 -6.79
CA LYS A 125 6.90 6.66 -6.44
C LYS A 125 6.47 6.57 -4.97
N GLU A 126 6.10 5.36 -4.52
CA GLU A 126 5.73 5.10 -3.12
C GLU A 126 6.84 5.55 -2.15
N THR A 127 8.10 5.24 -2.48
CA THR A 127 9.25 5.58 -1.65
C THR A 127 9.52 7.09 -1.64
N ILE A 128 9.38 7.77 -2.78
CA ILE A 128 9.48 9.23 -2.87
C ILE A 128 8.38 9.91 -2.02
N ASP A 129 7.15 9.39 -2.05
CA ASP A 129 6.06 9.92 -1.24
C ASP A 129 6.34 9.77 0.26
N ARG A 130 6.93 8.63 0.67
CA ARG A 130 7.39 8.43 2.06
C ARG A 130 8.46 9.45 2.46
N VAL A 131 9.47 9.69 1.62
CA VAL A 131 10.51 10.72 1.87
C VAL A 131 9.90 12.10 2.03
N ASN A 132 8.94 12.49 1.19
CA ASN A 132 8.26 13.78 1.30
C ASN A 132 7.51 13.89 2.65
N ARG A 133 6.78 12.84 3.06
CA ARG A 133 6.06 12.82 4.35
C ARG A 133 7.00 12.91 5.56
N ILE A 134 8.14 12.23 5.52
CA ILE A 134 9.16 12.33 6.59
C ILE A 134 9.66 13.79 6.69
N CYS A 135 10.00 14.40 5.56
CA CYS A 135 10.44 15.80 5.51
C CYS A 135 9.36 16.75 6.03
N GLU A 136 8.11 16.60 5.60
CA GLU A 136 6.98 17.41 6.08
C GLU A 136 6.82 17.31 7.59
N THR A 137 6.93 16.11 8.16
CA THR A 137 6.87 15.87 9.62
C THR A 137 8.03 16.57 10.33
N LYS A 138 9.26 16.47 9.80
CA LYS A 138 10.45 17.11 10.38
C LYS A 138 10.43 18.64 10.26
N ILE A 139 9.82 19.20 9.21
CA ILE A 139 9.70 20.67 9.01
C ILE A 139 8.86 21.33 10.10
N VAL A 140 7.84 20.64 10.61
CA VAL A 140 6.93 21.18 11.65
C VAL A 140 7.28 20.69 13.06
N ALA A 141 8.24 19.77 13.19
CA ALA A 141 8.74 19.34 14.49
C ALA A 141 9.45 20.50 15.19
N SER A 142 9.43 20.48 16.52
CA SER A 142 10.08 21.50 17.37
C SER A 142 11.52 21.78 16.94
N LEU A 143 11.94 23.03 17.12
CA LEU A 143 13.25 23.55 16.74
C LEU A 143 14.10 23.81 17.98
N THR A 144 15.35 23.35 17.99
CA THR A 144 16.32 23.74 19.02
C THR A 144 17.16 24.92 18.54
N SER A 145 17.30 25.96 19.36
CA SER A 145 18.17 27.11 19.07
C SER A 145 18.93 27.59 20.31
N GLY A 146 20.15 28.06 20.11
CA GLY A 146 21.01 28.63 21.15
C GLY A 146 20.90 30.15 21.31
N ALA A 147 19.86 30.78 20.77
CA ALA A 147 19.75 32.25 20.69
C ALA A 147 19.80 32.96 22.05
N LEU A 148 19.34 32.31 23.12
CA LEU A 148 19.40 32.85 24.48
C LEU A 148 20.75 32.61 25.19
N GLY A 149 21.74 32.03 24.51
CA GLY A 149 23.04 31.65 25.08
C GLY A 149 23.10 30.21 25.62
N SER A 150 21.96 29.53 25.71
CA SER A 150 21.82 28.09 25.99
C SER A 150 20.75 27.48 25.08
N LEU A 151 20.75 26.16 24.94
CA LEU A 151 19.78 25.47 24.09
C LEU A 151 18.37 25.59 24.65
N HIS A 152 17.47 26.07 23.80
CA HIS A 152 16.04 26.11 24.06
C HIS A 152 15.28 25.43 22.93
N LEU A 153 14.21 24.74 23.28
CA LEU A 153 13.26 24.14 22.35
C LEU A 153 12.12 25.13 22.08
N TYR A 154 11.83 25.34 20.81
CA TYR A 154 10.75 26.18 20.30
C TYR A 154 9.74 25.28 19.60
N SER A 155 8.45 25.50 19.84
CA SER A 155 7.44 24.99 18.93
C SER A 155 7.66 25.61 17.55
N PHE A 156 7.48 24.81 16.50
CA PHE A 156 7.86 25.21 15.15
C PHE A 156 6.87 24.69 14.11
N ASP A 157 5.59 24.61 14.50
CA ASP A 157 4.53 24.35 13.55
C ASP A 157 4.37 25.51 12.55
N ARG A 158 3.35 25.45 11.70
CA ARG A 158 3.17 26.46 10.65
C ARG A 158 2.82 27.84 11.21
N ASP A 159 2.04 27.90 12.29
CA ASP A 159 1.62 29.17 12.90
C ASP A 159 2.78 29.75 13.70
N ASP A 160 3.56 28.92 14.40
CA ASP A 160 4.78 29.33 15.09
C ASP A 160 5.83 29.88 14.12
N GLN A 161 6.00 29.26 12.94
CA GLN A 161 6.88 29.76 11.89
C GLN A 161 6.47 31.16 11.42
N LEU A 162 5.16 31.39 11.24
CA LEU A 162 4.63 32.71 10.85
C LEU A 162 4.78 33.73 11.98
N ASN A 163 4.49 33.34 13.22
CA ASN A 163 4.66 34.19 14.39
C ASN A 163 6.12 34.60 14.58
N LEU A 164 7.06 33.68 14.36
CA LEU A 164 8.49 33.95 14.43
C LEU A 164 8.94 34.92 13.34
N LEU A 165 8.44 34.77 12.11
CA LEU A 165 8.69 35.72 11.02
C LEU A 165 8.14 37.12 11.33
N GLY A 166 6.93 37.20 11.90
CA GLY A 166 6.34 38.45 12.36
C GLY A 166 7.17 39.09 13.48
N ALA A 167 7.54 38.31 14.49
CA ALA A 167 8.37 38.76 15.61
C ALA A 167 9.73 39.30 15.15
N ALA A 168 10.36 38.65 14.17
CA ALA A 168 11.64 39.08 13.60
C ALA A 168 11.57 40.46 12.93
N SER A 169 10.37 40.90 12.54
CA SER A 169 10.15 42.17 11.82
C SER A 169 9.86 43.36 12.75
N LEU A 170 9.61 43.13 14.05
CA LEU A 170 9.18 44.17 14.98
C LEU A 170 10.32 45.07 15.50
N GLU A 171 11.59 44.68 15.29
CA GLU A 171 12.80 45.41 15.74
C GLU A 171 12.75 45.88 17.21
N THR A 172 12.02 45.15 18.05
CA THR A 172 11.90 45.38 19.50
C THR A 172 12.04 44.07 20.26
N ASN A 173 12.23 44.17 21.58
CA ASN A 173 12.19 43.00 22.44
C ASN A 173 10.78 42.41 22.46
N VAL A 174 10.68 41.09 22.33
CA VAL A 174 9.39 40.37 22.31
C VAL A 174 9.40 39.24 23.33
N TYR A 175 8.23 38.94 23.88
CA TYR A 175 8.04 37.69 24.60
C TYR A 175 7.76 36.59 23.59
N PHE A 176 8.59 35.56 23.59
CA PHE A 176 8.43 34.40 22.70
C PHE A 176 8.49 33.12 23.52
N LYS A 177 7.68 32.14 23.10
CA LYS A 177 7.48 30.89 23.80
C LYS A 177 8.65 29.95 23.55
N CYS A 178 9.31 29.46 24.59
CA CYS A 178 10.35 28.43 24.48
C CYS A 178 10.52 27.63 25.78
N LYS A 179 11.14 26.46 25.67
CA LYS A 179 11.47 25.57 26.78
C LYS A 179 12.97 25.45 26.92
N ASP A 180 13.49 25.75 28.10
CA ASP A 180 14.92 25.61 28.41
C ASP A 180 15.32 24.13 28.47
N LEU A 181 16.35 23.74 27.72
CA LEU A 181 16.85 22.37 27.71
C LEU A 181 17.97 22.13 28.72
N SER A 182 18.53 23.18 29.33
CA SER A 182 19.53 23.02 30.41
C SER A 182 18.96 22.31 31.65
N ALA A 183 17.65 22.42 31.88
CA ALA A 183 16.95 21.69 32.94
C ALA A 183 16.80 20.17 32.65
N MET A 184 17.02 19.73 31.40
CA MET A 184 17.01 18.32 31.01
C MET A 184 18.39 17.66 31.05
N GLU A 185 19.49 18.43 31.02
CA GLU A 185 20.84 17.87 31.20
C GLU A 185 21.04 17.27 32.60
N ASP A 186 20.40 17.83 33.63
CA ASP A 186 20.39 17.25 35.00
C ASP A 186 19.71 15.86 35.09
N LEU A 187 18.89 15.48 34.10
CA LEU A 187 18.26 14.14 34.02
C LEU A 187 19.12 13.12 33.25
N SER A 188 20.12 13.57 32.49
CA SER A 188 21.08 12.67 31.81
C SER A 188 22.04 11.99 32.79
N ALA A 189 22.08 12.44 34.06
CA ALA A 189 22.78 11.77 35.16
C ALA A 189 22.16 10.41 35.56
N MET A 190 21.08 9.96 34.89
CA MET A 190 20.48 8.63 35.06
C MET A 190 20.74 7.69 33.87
N GLU A 191 21.72 7.98 33.00
CA GLU A 191 22.32 7.00 32.08
C GLU A 191 23.26 6.04 32.85
N ASP A 192 22.68 5.25 33.74
CA ASP A 192 23.29 3.99 34.19
C ASP A 192 22.18 2.93 34.28
N LEU A 193 21.48 2.72 33.16
CA LEU A 193 20.50 1.65 32.98
C LEU A 193 20.94 0.73 31.83
N SER A 194 22.11 0.12 32.02
CA SER A 194 22.53 -1.08 31.30
C SER A 194 21.93 -2.36 31.89
N ALA A 195 20.76 -2.28 32.54
CA ALA A 195 20.11 -3.44 33.16
C ALA A 195 18.58 -3.32 33.17
N MET A 196 17.93 -3.72 32.08
CA MET A 196 16.67 -4.50 32.13
C MET A 196 16.32 -5.00 30.72
N GLU A 197 16.83 -6.17 30.38
CA GLU A 197 16.06 -7.12 29.59
C GLU A 197 14.83 -7.49 30.44
N ASP A 198 13.67 -6.89 30.14
CA ASP A 198 12.40 -7.62 30.24
C ASP A 198 11.25 -6.83 29.57
N LEU A 199 10.74 -7.44 28.51
CA LEU A 199 9.55 -7.05 27.76
C LEU A 199 8.30 -7.24 28.65
N SER A 200 7.88 -6.23 29.42
CA SER A 200 6.48 -6.12 29.91
C SER A 200 6.07 -4.80 30.60
N ALA A 201 6.85 -3.72 30.53
CA ALA A 201 6.51 -2.48 31.24
C ALA A 201 6.28 -1.27 30.31
N MET A 202 5.40 -1.41 29.31
CA MET A 202 4.96 -0.28 28.46
C MET A 202 3.47 0.08 28.68
N GLU A 203 2.97 -0.15 29.89
CA GLU A 203 1.73 0.47 30.39
C GLU A 203 2.10 1.46 31.50
N ASP A 204 2.71 2.58 31.12
CA ASP A 204 2.47 3.88 31.78
C ASP A 204 3.19 4.99 30.99
N LEU A 205 2.68 5.24 29.78
CA LEU A 205 3.01 6.44 29.00
C LEU A 205 2.32 7.70 29.54
N SER A 206 1.71 7.62 30.72
CA SER A 206 1.06 8.71 31.44
C SER A 206 2.05 9.55 32.27
N ALA A 207 3.22 9.01 32.61
CA ALA A 207 4.17 9.69 33.50
C ALA A 207 5.06 10.75 32.81
N MET A 208 5.08 10.79 31.47
CA MET A 208 5.80 11.84 30.72
C MET A 208 4.89 13.01 30.30
N GLU A 209 3.60 12.99 30.67
CA GLU A 209 2.71 14.15 30.57
C GLU A 209 2.87 15.12 31.75
N ASP A 210 3.38 14.66 32.90
CA ASP A 210 3.45 15.45 34.14
C ASP A 210 4.76 16.24 34.35
N LEU A 211 5.71 16.18 33.41
CA LEU A 211 6.82 17.14 33.31
C LEU A 211 6.45 18.26 32.32
N SER A 212 5.33 18.91 32.62
CA SER A 212 5.01 20.27 32.18
C SER A 212 6.02 21.27 32.78
N ALA A 213 7.29 21.11 32.44
CA ALA A 213 8.25 22.21 32.44
C ALA A 213 7.66 23.26 31.48
N MET A 214 6.98 24.21 32.11
CA MET A 214 6.10 25.23 31.55
C MET A 214 6.77 25.82 30.31
N GLU A 215 6.09 25.79 29.17
CA GLU A 215 6.54 26.59 28.03
C GLU A 215 6.46 28.07 28.44
N ASP A 216 7.61 28.65 28.75
CA ASP A 216 7.68 29.98 29.33
C ASP A 216 7.74 31.03 28.21
N LEU A 217 7.05 32.14 28.44
CA LEU A 217 7.27 33.35 27.67
C LEU A 217 8.57 34.00 28.14
N ARG A 218 9.61 33.95 27.30
CA ARG A 218 10.91 34.58 27.57
C ARG A 218 11.13 35.80 26.68
N VAL A 219 11.74 36.83 27.25
CA VAL A 219 12.12 38.04 26.49
C VAL A 219 13.27 37.71 25.56
N HIS A 220 13.09 37.99 24.27
CA HIS A 220 14.11 37.89 23.24
C HIS A 220 14.39 39.27 22.65
N THR A 221 15.65 39.60 22.41
CA THR A 221 16.03 40.78 21.62
C THR A 221 15.78 40.53 20.12
N PRO A 222 15.76 41.60 19.29
CA PRO A 222 15.63 41.43 17.84
C PRO A 222 16.68 40.51 17.22
N SER A 223 17.93 40.56 17.70
CA SER A 223 18.98 39.66 17.21
C SER A 223 18.74 38.21 17.59
N GLN A 224 18.20 37.95 18.79
CA GLN A 224 17.90 36.60 19.25
C GLN A 224 16.75 35.98 18.46
N ILE A 225 15.66 36.72 18.21
CA ILE A 225 14.57 36.23 17.35
C ILE A 225 15.06 35.96 15.92
N ARG A 226 15.88 36.86 15.35
CA ARG A 226 16.47 36.63 14.02
C ARG A 226 17.36 35.39 14.00
N GLN A 227 18.06 35.08 15.09
CA GLN A 227 18.85 33.86 15.21
C GLN A 227 17.95 32.61 15.23
N VAL A 228 16.89 32.57 16.05
CA VAL A 228 15.93 31.44 16.06
C VAL A 228 15.34 31.23 14.66
N LEU A 229 14.96 32.32 13.98
CA LEU A 229 14.46 32.25 12.60
C LEU A 229 15.51 31.70 11.64
N ALA A 230 16.76 32.17 11.72
CA ALA A 230 17.86 31.69 10.89
C ALA A 230 18.13 30.20 11.11
N ASP A 231 18.15 29.73 12.35
CA ASP A 231 18.34 28.32 12.70
C ASP A 231 17.23 27.45 12.08
N GLY A 232 15.97 27.90 12.21
CA GLY A 232 14.81 27.23 11.59
C GLY A 232 14.87 27.21 10.07
N MET A 233 15.28 28.31 9.44
CA MET A 233 15.47 28.37 7.98
C MET A 233 16.59 27.45 7.51
N ASN A 234 17.73 27.43 8.21
CA ASN A 234 18.86 26.56 7.91
C ASN A 234 18.45 25.08 7.98
N ARG A 235 17.74 24.69 9.05
CA ARG A 235 17.18 23.34 9.19
C ARG A 235 16.25 23.01 8.02
N LYS A 236 15.33 23.90 7.66
CA LYS A 236 14.38 23.68 6.56
C LYS A 236 15.10 23.53 5.22
N VAL A 237 16.11 24.33 4.95
CA VAL A 237 16.94 24.21 3.74
C VAL A 237 17.65 22.87 3.70
N TYR A 238 18.26 22.44 4.81
CA TYR A 238 18.90 21.13 4.94
C TYR A 238 17.93 19.98 4.64
N LEU A 239 16.75 19.97 5.26
CA LEU A 239 15.71 18.94 5.05
C LEU A 239 15.27 18.87 3.57
N LEU A 240 15.09 20.01 2.91
CA LEU A 240 14.71 20.07 1.50
C LEU A 240 15.84 19.62 0.57
N GLN A 241 17.09 19.93 0.89
CA GLN A 241 18.26 19.42 0.17
C GLN A 241 18.37 17.89 0.32
N LYS A 242 18.13 17.35 1.53
CA LYS A 242 18.09 15.91 1.78
C LYS A 242 17.03 15.20 0.93
N VAL A 243 15.82 15.74 0.84
CA VAL A 243 14.77 15.21 -0.06
C VAL A 243 15.26 15.17 -1.52
N ARG A 244 15.96 16.21 -1.98
CA ARG A 244 16.52 16.25 -3.33
C ARG A 244 17.58 15.17 -3.54
N GLU A 245 18.47 14.97 -2.57
CA GLU A 245 19.47 13.89 -2.59
C GLU A 245 18.81 12.51 -2.69
N PHE A 246 17.80 12.24 -1.85
CA PHE A 246 17.05 10.98 -1.90
C PHE A 246 16.37 10.77 -3.26
N LYS A 247 15.67 11.78 -3.78
CA LYS A 247 15.03 11.70 -5.10
C LYS A 247 16.05 11.44 -6.21
N ALA A 248 17.23 12.05 -6.15
CA ALA A 248 18.30 11.81 -7.12
C ALA A 248 18.81 10.37 -7.05
N LYS A 249 19.05 9.83 -5.84
CA LYS A 249 19.44 8.42 -5.64
C LYS A 249 18.39 7.47 -6.20
N MET A 250 17.11 7.67 -5.85
CA MET A 250 16.00 6.83 -6.30
C MET A 250 15.79 6.84 -7.81
N ASN A 251 16.06 7.97 -8.47
CA ASN A 251 15.98 8.07 -9.93
C ASN A 251 17.17 7.42 -10.65
N ALA A 252 18.30 7.23 -9.97
CA ALA A 252 19.47 6.56 -10.53
C ALA A 252 19.37 5.02 -10.45
N VAL A 253 18.49 4.50 -9.59
CA VAL A 253 18.28 3.08 -9.36
C VAL A 253 17.56 2.40 -10.53
N THR A 254 18.02 1.18 -10.86
CA THR A 254 17.50 0.36 -11.97
C THR A 254 16.83 -0.95 -11.53
N SER A 255 16.92 -1.30 -10.24
CA SER A 255 16.30 -2.50 -9.67
C SER A 255 15.55 -2.23 -8.36
N ILE A 256 14.75 -3.20 -7.92
CA ILE A 256 14.01 -3.08 -6.65
C ILE A 256 14.97 -3.23 -5.47
N GLU A 257 15.96 -4.10 -5.61
CA GLU A 257 16.96 -4.41 -4.60
C GLU A 257 17.77 -3.16 -4.27
N GLU A 258 18.29 -2.46 -5.29
CA GLU A 258 18.98 -1.18 -5.13
C GLU A 258 18.09 -0.11 -4.48
N LEU A 259 16.77 -0.11 -4.77
CA LEU A 259 15.84 0.85 -4.18
C LEU A 259 15.65 0.59 -2.68
N GLN A 260 15.61 -0.68 -2.28
CA GLN A 260 15.43 -1.11 -0.88
C GLN A 260 16.66 -0.84 -0.01
N GLU A 261 17.85 -0.76 -0.60
CA GLU A 261 19.08 -0.39 0.10
C GLU A 261 19.13 1.10 0.49
N ILE A 262 18.28 1.96 -0.08
CA ILE A 262 18.23 3.38 0.28
C ILE A 262 17.57 3.52 1.65
N ASP A 263 18.38 3.77 2.69
CA ASP A 263 17.89 4.15 4.01
C ASP A 263 17.30 5.56 4.00
N ILE A 264 15.97 5.63 3.99
CA ILE A 264 15.21 6.87 4.04
C ILE A 264 14.87 7.34 5.45
N ASN A 265 15.20 6.57 6.50
CA ASN A 265 14.80 6.87 7.88
C ASN A 265 15.90 7.58 8.67
N SER A 266 17.14 7.61 8.17
CA SER A 266 18.28 8.24 8.83
C SER A 266 18.75 9.52 8.12
N GLY A 267 19.62 10.28 8.80
CA GLY A 267 20.29 11.47 8.23
C GLY A 267 19.40 12.70 8.05
N TRP A 268 18.38 12.84 8.91
CA TRP A 268 17.41 13.94 8.89
C TRP A 268 17.69 15.06 9.91
N ASP A 269 18.68 14.88 10.76
CA ASP A 269 19.07 15.82 11.82
C ASP A 269 20.49 16.36 11.59
#